data_AF-A0A089JT76-F1
#
_entry.id   AF-A0A089JT76-F1
#
_cell.length_a   1.000
_cell.length_b   1.000
_cell.length_c   1.000
_cell.angle_alpha   90.00
_cell.angle_beta   90.00
_cell.angle_gamma   90.00
#
_symmetry.space_group_name_H-M   'P 1'
#
loop_
_entity.id
_entity.type
_entity.pdbx_description
1 polymer ?
#
loop_
_entity_poly.entity_id
_entity_poly.type
_entity_poly.pdbx_seq_one_letter_code
_entity_poly.pdbx_strand_id
1 'polypeptide(L)'
;MSNENVKLKPSELTAWWDKVKIKVDHMIEAGWTEAPHVSAAGKYDQIKVDQWISGFWPGILWILYDMTGEQRYREEAEPWDERMEQCYLRDNHFHHDVGFQFLPTSVIRYKLTGDPDARRRGLFAANYLAGRYNPAGQFIRAWPRNQTGWSIIDSMMNLPLLFWASEESDDPRFKHIAVAHADMVLRSFIRGDGSVHHIVIFDPETGEVERYDGGQGFAPQSSWSRGQAWALYGMSCAYRYTGEARYLNAAKGVAHYFISALAEDDVPHWDFRAATDLTDEPRDTSAASCAASGLIDIASQVAPEEAALYQRAATRILRSLSNNYSALDKPEYEGILLGATGHKPVNTNINVSLIYGDYYYIEALAKSKGWSQNVF
;
A
#
# COMPACT_ATOMS: atom_id res chain seq x y z
N MET A 1 -31.65 -10.08 2.94
CA MET A 1 -30.63 -10.53 3.92
C MET A 1 -30.53 -9.46 4.99
N SER A 2 -30.75 -9.82 6.26
CA SER A 2 -30.88 -8.88 7.39
C SER A 2 -29.56 -8.15 7.69
N ASN A 3 -29.68 -6.88 8.12
CA ASN A 3 -28.58 -5.94 8.41
C ASN A 3 -27.63 -6.38 9.56
N GLU A 4 -27.87 -7.51 10.23
CA GLU A 4 -27.03 -7.98 11.34
C GLU A 4 -25.73 -8.69 10.88
N ASN A 5 -25.67 -9.19 9.65
CA ASN A 5 -24.48 -9.88 9.11
C ASN A 5 -23.39 -8.94 8.58
N VAL A 6 -23.50 -7.64 8.85
CA VAL A 6 -22.86 -6.59 8.05
C VAL A 6 -21.65 -5.94 8.76
N LYS A 7 -21.60 -6.01 10.10
CA LYS A 7 -20.45 -5.54 10.89
C LYS A 7 -19.55 -6.71 11.26
N LEU A 8 -18.24 -6.51 11.24
CA LEU A 8 -17.26 -7.43 11.81
C LEU A 8 -17.55 -7.64 13.30
N LYS A 9 -17.79 -8.88 13.72
CA LYS A 9 -18.03 -9.15 15.14
C LYS A 9 -16.70 -9.00 15.90
N PRO A 10 -16.69 -8.37 17.08
CA PRO A 10 -15.47 -8.24 17.89
C PRO A 10 -14.76 -9.57 18.17
N SER A 11 -15.53 -10.67 18.26
CA SER A 11 -14.99 -12.03 18.44
C SER A 11 -14.25 -12.56 17.19
N GLU A 12 -14.77 -12.30 15.98
CA GLU A 12 -14.10 -12.70 14.72
C GLU A 12 -12.75 -11.97 14.60
N LEU A 13 -12.79 -10.66 14.80
CA LEU A 13 -11.63 -9.80 14.69
C LEU A 13 -10.56 -10.13 15.74
N THR A 14 -10.97 -10.45 16.96
CA THR A 14 -10.04 -10.92 18.01
C THR A 14 -9.43 -12.27 17.65
N ALA A 15 -10.23 -13.22 17.15
CA ALA A 15 -9.72 -14.53 16.75
C ALA A 15 -8.68 -14.45 15.62
N TRP A 16 -8.91 -13.64 14.58
CA TRP A 16 -7.91 -13.47 13.52
C TRP A 16 -6.67 -12.72 14.00
N TRP A 17 -6.84 -11.70 14.85
CA TRP A 17 -5.73 -10.94 15.42
C TRP A 17 -4.80 -11.82 16.28
N ASP A 18 -5.38 -12.70 17.09
CA ASP A 18 -4.59 -13.63 17.90
C ASP A 18 -3.78 -14.60 17.04
N LYS A 19 -4.36 -15.08 15.93
CA LYS A 19 -3.64 -15.89 14.96
C LYS A 19 -2.56 -15.11 14.21
N VAL A 20 -2.81 -13.83 13.89
CA VAL A 20 -1.79 -12.94 13.30
C VAL A 20 -0.58 -12.85 14.21
N LYS A 21 -0.76 -12.63 15.52
CA LYS A 21 0.37 -12.60 16.46
C LYS A 21 1.17 -13.89 16.44
N ILE A 22 0.50 -15.05 16.51
CA ILE A 22 1.17 -16.37 16.43
C ILE A 22 1.94 -16.52 15.12
N LYS A 23 1.34 -16.08 14.00
CA LYS A 23 1.98 -16.14 12.68
C LYS A 23 3.20 -15.23 12.59
N VAL A 24 3.10 -13.99 13.04
CA VAL A 24 4.22 -13.03 13.04
C VAL A 24 5.33 -13.50 13.97
N ASP A 25 5.01 -14.10 15.11
CA ASP A 25 6.00 -14.71 15.99
C ASP A 25 6.79 -15.82 15.28
N HIS A 26 6.10 -16.66 14.49
CA HIS A 26 6.78 -17.67 13.67
C HIS A 26 7.61 -17.03 12.54
N MET A 27 7.15 -15.95 11.92
CA MET A 27 7.93 -15.23 10.91
C MET A 27 9.22 -14.61 11.49
N ILE A 28 9.20 -14.15 12.74
CA ILE A 28 10.41 -13.67 13.45
C ILE A 28 11.46 -14.78 13.55
N GLU A 29 11.05 -16.03 13.80
CA GLU A 29 11.97 -17.18 13.88
C GLU A 29 12.71 -17.46 12.56
N ALA A 30 12.23 -16.94 11.43
CA ALA A 30 12.94 -17.04 10.15
C ALA A 30 14.25 -16.23 10.11
N GLY A 31 14.42 -15.24 11.00
CA GLY A 31 15.69 -14.54 11.20
C GLY A 31 16.19 -13.78 9.98
N TRP A 32 15.29 -13.16 9.21
CA TRP A 32 15.64 -12.49 7.95
C TRP A 32 16.58 -11.30 8.15
N THR A 33 17.70 -11.31 7.44
CA THR A 33 18.66 -10.20 7.39
C THR A 33 18.51 -9.35 6.12
N GLU A 34 17.78 -9.86 5.14
CA GLU A 34 17.36 -9.19 3.91
C GLU A 34 15.83 -9.19 3.83
N ALA A 35 15.23 -8.34 3.01
CA ALA A 35 13.79 -8.11 3.05
C ALA A 35 12.98 -9.29 2.48
N PRO A 36 12.01 -9.86 3.23
CA PRO A 36 11.12 -10.90 2.72
C PRO A 36 10.24 -10.33 1.59
N HIS A 37 10.04 -11.07 0.51
CA HIS A 37 9.37 -10.54 -0.68
C HIS A 37 8.18 -11.39 -1.14
N VAL A 38 8.42 -12.60 -1.63
CA VAL A 38 7.42 -13.53 -2.18
C VAL A 38 7.54 -14.90 -1.54
N SER A 39 6.39 -15.54 -1.24
CA SER A 39 6.35 -16.96 -0.91
C SER A 39 5.46 -17.76 -1.86
N ALA A 40 6.07 -18.63 -2.68
CA ALA A 40 5.34 -19.55 -3.56
C ALA A 40 5.10 -20.94 -2.94
N ALA A 41 5.95 -21.34 -1.98
CA ALA A 41 5.95 -22.69 -1.41
C ALA A 41 6.06 -22.66 0.13
N GLY A 42 5.43 -21.67 0.75
CA GLY A 42 5.37 -21.55 2.22
C GLY A 42 6.55 -20.85 2.88
N LYS A 43 7.65 -20.57 2.17
CA LYS A 43 8.73 -19.71 2.68
C LYS A 43 8.95 -18.48 1.82
N TYR A 44 9.25 -17.34 2.43
CA TYR A 44 9.62 -16.12 1.74
C TYR A 44 11.01 -16.24 1.14
N ASP A 45 11.15 -15.81 -0.11
CA ASP A 45 12.45 -15.39 -0.62
C ASP A 45 12.89 -14.08 0.05
N GLN A 46 14.18 -13.77 -0.07
CA GLN A 46 14.75 -12.55 0.45
C GLN A 46 15.37 -11.75 -0.69
N ILE A 47 15.13 -10.45 -0.68
CA ILE A 47 15.73 -9.49 -1.61
C ILE A 47 16.41 -8.37 -0.83
N LYS A 48 17.29 -7.63 -1.51
CA LYS A 48 18.10 -6.59 -0.87
C LYS A 48 17.23 -5.56 -0.13
N VAL A 49 17.69 -5.11 1.04
CA VAL A 49 17.02 -4.07 1.85
C VAL A 49 16.86 -2.70 1.17
N ASP A 50 17.49 -2.46 0.02
CA ASP A 50 17.28 -1.23 -0.77
C ASP A 50 16.15 -1.34 -1.80
N GLN A 51 15.44 -2.48 -1.84
CA GLN A 51 14.29 -2.70 -2.72
C GLN A 51 13.00 -2.13 -2.12
N TRP A 52 12.05 -1.78 -2.98
CA TRP A 52 10.82 -1.06 -2.63
C TRP A 52 9.96 -1.73 -1.54
N ILE A 53 10.02 -3.06 -1.39
CA ILE A 53 9.23 -3.80 -0.39
C ILE A 53 9.80 -3.77 1.04
N SER A 54 10.99 -3.20 1.22
CA SER A 54 11.78 -3.41 2.45
C SER A 54 11.16 -2.82 3.72
N GLY A 55 10.18 -1.92 3.57
CA GLY A 55 9.46 -1.35 4.70
C GLY A 55 8.28 -2.18 5.20
N PHE A 56 7.75 -3.13 4.43
CA PHE A 56 6.48 -3.79 4.78
C PHE A 56 6.61 -4.75 5.98
N TRP A 57 7.67 -5.56 6.03
CA TRP A 57 7.91 -6.45 7.17
C TRP A 57 8.15 -5.69 8.49
N PRO A 58 9.12 -4.76 8.59
CA PRO A 58 9.24 -3.93 9.79
C PRO A 58 7.98 -3.12 10.09
N GLY A 59 7.21 -2.73 9.07
CA GLY A 59 5.89 -2.12 9.24
C GLY A 59 4.90 -2.99 9.99
N ILE A 60 4.83 -4.29 9.65
CA ILE A 60 4.02 -5.27 10.39
C ILE A 60 4.43 -5.28 11.86
N LEU A 61 5.74 -5.37 12.13
CA LEU A 61 6.27 -5.39 13.49
C LEU A 61 5.92 -4.12 14.28
N TRP A 62 6.04 -2.93 13.67
CA TRP A 62 5.64 -1.68 14.31
C TRP A 62 4.14 -1.60 14.62
N ILE A 63 3.28 -2.11 13.73
CA ILE A 63 1.84 -2.20 13.98
C ILE A 63 1.58 -3.10 15.20
N LEU A 64 2.22 -4.28 15.27
CA LEU A 64 2.04 -5.19 16.40
C LEU A 64 2.58 -4.59 17.70
N TYR A 65 3.72 -3.90 17.67
CA TYR A 65 4.27 -3.20 18.83
C TYR A 65 3.27 -2.19 19.39
N ASP A 66 2.73 -1.29 18.56
CA ASP A 66 1.80 -0.25 19.02
C ASP A 66 0.48 -0.85 19.56
N MET A 67 0.00 -1.93 18.93
CA MET A 67 -1.23 -2.61 19.33
C MET A 67 -1.13 -3.49 20.57
N THR A 68 0.08 -3.96 20.93
CA THR A 68 0.28 -4.94 22.01
C THR A 68 1.15 -4.42 23.16
N GLY A 69 2.04 -3.47 22.89
CA GLY A 69 3.10 -3.02 23.82
C GLY A 69 4.24 -4.03 24.00
N GLU A 70 4.26 -5.13 23.26
CA GLU A 70 5.27 -6.19 23.40
C GLU A 70 6.61 -5.78 22.77
N GLN A 71 7.65 -5.66 23.60
CA GLN A 71 8.95 -5.10 23.19
C GLN A 71 9.67 -5.92 22.10
N ARG A 72 9.44 -7.23 22.05
CA ARG A 72 10.03 -8.09 21.01
C ARG A 72 9.77 -7.59 19.59
N TYR A 73 8.56 -7.07 19.32
CA TYR A 73 8.24 -6.58 17.98
C TYR A 73 9.04 -5.33 17.63
N ARG A 74 9.25 -4.44 18.61
CA ARG A 74 10.09 -3.26 18.47
C ARG A 74 11.56 -3.65 18.25
N GLU A 75 12.09 -4.56 19.07
CA GLU A 75 13.48 -5.03 18.99
C GLU A 75 13.79 -5.66 17.62
N GLU A 76 12.83 -6.39 17.04
CA GLU A 76 12.97 -6.95 15.69
C GLU A 76 12.80 -5.92 14.57
N ALA A 77 12.07 -4.82 14.82
CA ALA A 77 11.79 -3.79 13.82
C ALA A 77 12.91 -2.73 13.70
N GLU A 78 13.53 -2.34 14.81
CA GLU A 78 14.52 -1.25 14.88
C GLU A 78 15.73 -1.43 13.93
N PRO A 79 16.35 -2.61 13.76
CA PRO A 79 17.53 -2.74 12.90
C PRO A 79 17.27 -2.54 11.40
N TRP A 80 16.01 -2.50 10.95
CA TRP A 80 15.68 -2.41 9.52
C TRP A 80 15.97 -1.04 8.93
N ASP A 81 15.57 0.04 9.60
CA ASP A 81 15.80 1.38 9.06
C ASP A 81 17.26 1.81 9.12
N GLU A 82 17.99 1.33 10.12
CA GLU A 82 19.45 1.44 10.22
C GLU A 82 20.16 0.76 9.04
N ARG A 83 19.77 -0.46 8.68
CA ARG A 83 20.31 -1.17 7.50
C ARG A 83 19.99 -0.44 6.20
N MET A 84 18.78 0.08 6.05
CA MET A 84 18.39 0.86 4.87
C MET A 84 19.17 2.18 4.77
N GLU A 85 19.42 2.88 5.88
CA GLU A 85 20.24 4.09 5.91
C GLU A 85 21.64 3.85 5.32
N GLN A 86 22.27 2.71 5.63
CA GLN A 86 23.60 2.37 5.11
C GLN A 86 23.64 2.24 3.57
N CYS A 87 22.51 1.96 2.92
CA CYS A 87 22.44 1.87 1.46
C CYS A 87 22.65 3.23 0.78
N TYR A 88 22.40 4.36 1.45
CA TYR A 88 22.65 5.69 0.88
C TYR A 88 24.15 5.99 0.69
N LEU A 89 25.04 5.25 1.34
CA LEU A 89 26.50 5.45 1.26
C LEU A 89 27.14 4.70 0.08
N ARG A 90 26.34 4.04 -0.76
CA ARG A 90 26.77 3.22 -1.89
C ARG A 90 25.76 3.28 -3.04
N ASP A 91 26.11 2.68 -4.16
CA ASP A 91 25.16 2.42 -5.24
C ASP A 91 23.98 1.60 -4.69
N ASN A 92 22.76 2.10 -4.90
CA ASN A 92 21.53 1.55 -4.35
C ASN A 92 20.40 1.56 -5.38
N HIS A 93 19.33 0.84 -5.05
CA HIS A 93 18.14 0.68 -5.88
C HIS A 93 16.98 1.59 -5.45
N PHE A 94 17.21 2.63 -4.65
CA PHE A 94 16.14 3.54 -4.24
C PHE A 94 15.54 4.29 -5.44
N HIS A 95 14.23 4.53 -5.37
CA HIS A 95 13.46 5.29 -6.36
C HIS A 95 12.27 5.98 -5.68
N HIS A 96 11.14 6.19 -6.35
CA HIS A 96 10.00 6.90 -5.73
C HIS A 96 9.38 6.15 -4.54
N ASP A 97 9.68 4.85 -4.39
CA ASP A 97 9.12 3.98 -3.35
C ASP A 97 9.76 4.15 -1.96
N VAL A 98 10.56 5.18 -1.77
CA VAL A 98 11.10 5.52 -0.45
C VAL A 98 9.98 5.85 0.57
N GLY A 99 8.77 6.18 0.12
CA GLY A 99 7.60 6.23 1.00
C GLY A 99 7.25 4.85 1.57
N PHE A 100 7.10 3.83 0.72
CA PHE A 100 6.90 2.43 1.17
C PHE A 100 8.03 1.91 2.05
N GLN A 101 9.25 2.42 1.90
CA GLN A 101 10.39 1.98 2.70
C GLN A 101 10.45 2.69 4.06
N PHE A 102 10.28 4.01 4.09
CA PHE A 102 10.57 4.82 5.29
C PHE A 102 9.33 5.21 6.10
N LEU A 103 8.12 5.25 5.52
CA LEU A 103 6.88 5.44 6.27
C LEU A 103 6.66 4.31 7.31
N PRO A 104 6.64 3.02 6.91
CA PRO A 104 6.43 1.91 7.84
C PRO A 104 7.68 1.54 8.64
N THR A 105 8.77 2.30 8.57
CA THR A 105 9.98 2.06 9.36
C THR A 105 10.36 3.27 10.20
N SER A 106 11.18 4.17 9.66
CA SER A 106 11.69 5.34 10.39
C SER A 106 10.59 6.28 10.85
N VAL A 107 9.58 6.56 10.01
CA VAL A 107 8.54 7.54 10.37
C VAL A 107 7.66 6.99 11.49
N ILE A 108 7.20 5.74 11.39
CA ILE A 108 6.41 5.14 12.48
C ILE A 108 7.23 4.94 13.76
N ARG A 109 8.51 4.52 13.65
CA ARG A 109 9.46 4.47 14.78
C ARG A 109 9.51 5.82 15.48
N TYR A 110 9.71 6.91 14.74
CA TYR A 110 9.74 8.26 15.29
C TYR A 110 8.41 8.65 15.95
N LYS A 111 7.28 8.43 15.28
CA LYS A 111 5.94 8.74 15.84
C LYS A 111 5.68 8.03 17.18
N LEU A 112 6.15 6.80 17.33
CA LEU A 112 5.92 5.99 18.53
C LEU A 112 6.93 6.23 19.66
N THR A 113 8.18 6.58 19.32
CA THR A 113 9.30 6.58 20.27
C THR A 113 9.97 7.95 20.47
N GLY A 114 9.76 8.88 19.56
CA GLY A 114 10.47 10.16 19.52
C GLY A 114 11.94 10.06 19.09
N ASP A 115 12.38 8.91 18.54
CA ASP A 115 13.78 8.68 18.16
C ASP A 115 14.28 9.70 17.11
N PRO A 116 15.30 10.52 17.44
CA PRO A 116 15.79 11.57 16.54
C PRO A 116 16.52 11.03 15.30
N ASP A 117 17.12 9.82 15.36
CA ASP A 117 17.75 9.20 14.20
C ASP A 117 16.69 8.69 13.22
N ALA A 118 15.60 8.11 13.74
CA ALA A 118 14.44 7.73 12.93
C ALA A 118 13.82 8.95 12.24
N ARG A 119 13.67 10.07 12.96
CA ARG A 119 13.24 11.36 12.37
C ARG A 119 14.16 11.80 11.24
N ARG A 120 15.49 11.76 11.46
CA ARG A 120 16.50 12.14 10.45
C ARG A 120 16.37 11.28 9.19
N ARG A 121 16.26 9.96 9.33
CA ARG A 121 16.11 9.02 8.19
C ARG A 121 14.84 9.29 7.39
N GLY A 122 13.71 9.51 8.07
CA GLY A 122 12.45 9.87 7.41
C GLY A 122 12.56 11.17 6.60
N LEU A 123 13.13 12.23 7.17
CA LEU A 123 13.33 13.50 6.47
C LEU A 123 14.35 13.39 5.33
N PHE A 124 15.36 12.54 5.47
CA PHE A 124 16.31 12.25 4.40
C PHE A 124 15.60 11.59 3.20
N ALA A 125 14.76 10.57 3.47
CA ALA A 125 13.95 9.91 2.46
C ALA A 125 12.96 10.88 1.78
N ALA A 126 12.34 11.79 2.54
CA ALA A 126 11.46 12.81 1.99
C ALA A 126 12.18 13.77 1.04
N ASN A 127 13.42 14.19 1.39
CA ASN A 127 14.25 14.99 0.48
C ASN A 127 14.66 14.21 -0.77
N TYR A 128 14.97 12.92 -0.65
CA TYR A 128 15.24 12.06 -1.79
C TYR A 128 14.03 12.00 -2.73
N LEU A 129 12.83 11.77 -2.18
CA LEU A 129 11.58 11.72 -2.96
C LEU A 129 11.27 13.06 -3.64
N ALA A 130 11.41 14.17 -2.91
CA ALA A 130 11.23 15.52 -3.44
C ALA A 130 12.23 15.83 -4.59
N GLY A 131 13.46 15.31 -4.51
CA GLY A 131 14.47 15.44 -5.57
C GLY A 131 14.10 14.70 -6.87
N ARG A 132 13.09 13.83 -6.86
CA ARG A 132 12.56 13.15 -8.05
C ARG A 132 11.42 13.91 -8.72
N TYR A 133 10.99 15.04 -8.17
CA TYR A 133 9.92 15.85 -8.73
C TYR A 133 10.35 16.54 -10.02
N ASN A 134 9.55 16.35 -11.07
CA ASN A 134 9.62 17.09 -12.31
C ASN A 134 8.61 18.27 -12.25
N PRO A 135 9.09 19.52 -12.25
CA PRO A 135 8.20 20.69 -12.15
C PRO A 135 7.42 21.01 -13.44
N ALA A 136 7.91 20.61 -14.61
CA ALA A 136 7.24 20.87 -15.89
C ALA A 136 5.95 20.04 -16.03
N GLY A 137 6.05 18.73 -15.78
CA GLY A 137 4.90 17.81 -15.79
C GLY A 137 4.21 17.64 -14.44
N GLN A 138 4.74 18.26 -13.38
CA GLN A 138 4.22 18.17 -12.01
C GLN A 138 4.10 16.73 -11.49
N PHE A 139 5.03 15.85 -11.86
CA PHE A 139 5.04 14.46 -11.43
C PHE A 139 6.34 14.09 -10.72
N ILE A 140 6.25 13.15 -9.78
CA ILE A 140 7.38 12.45 -9.19
C ILE A 140 7.76 11.33 -10.15
N ARG A 141 9.01 11.36 -10.60
CA ARG A 141 9.57 10.34 -11.50
C ARG A 141 9.64 8.99 -10.79
N ALA A 142 9.07 7.97 -11.44
CA ALA A 142 9.00 6.63 -10.89
C ALA A 142 10.38 5.98 -10.77
N TRP A 143 10.97 5.54 -11.88
CA TRP A 143 12.18 4.70 -11.91
C TRP A 143 13.44 5.43 -12.40
N PRO A 144 14.65 4.82 -12.25
CA PRO A 144 15.91 5.39 -12.75
C PRO A 144 16.04 5.35 -14.30
N ARG A 145 17.26 5.29 -14.84
CA ARG A 145 17.67 5.73 -16.21
C ARG A 145 16.71 5.35 -17.37
N ASN A 146 16.64 6.24 -18.38
CA ASN A 146 15.81 6.19 -19.61
C ASN A 146 14.28 6.26 -19.41
N GLN A 147 13.81 6.38 -18.16
CA GLN A 147 12.40 6.53 -17.81
C GLN A 147 12.14 7.90 -17.14
N THR A 148 12.73 8.98 -17.68
CA THR A 148 12.67 10.33 -17.11
C THR A 148 11.26 10.90 -17.04
N GLY A 149 10.41 10.53 -18.01
CA GLY A 149 9.00 10.91 -18.10
C GLY A 149 8.02 9.98 -17.39
N TRP A 150 8.49 8.91 -16.75
CA TRP A 150 7.59 7.87 -16.25
C TRP A 150 7.08 8.23 -14.85
N SER A 151 5.77 8.19 -14.68
CA SER A 151 5.12 8.18 -13.39
C SER A 151 4.14 7.01 -13.32
N ILE A 152 3.97 6.43 -12.14
CA ILE A 152 3.13 5.25 -11.94
C ILE A 152 2.23 5.44 -10.71
N ILE A 153 1.10 4.74 -10.67
CA ILE A 153 0.04 5.05 -9.71
C ILE A 153 0.41 4.78 -8.24
N ASP A 154 1.32 3.83 -7.97
CA ASP A 154 1.78 3.53 -6.60
C ASP A 154 2.50 4.72 -5.93
N SER A 155 2.97 5.71 -6.72
CA SER A 155 3.51 6.97 -6.21
C SER A 155 2.53 7.71 -5.31
N MET A 156 1.21 7.50 -5.45
CA MET A 156 0.20 8.05 -4.56
C MET A 156 0.36 7.57 -3.11
N MET A 157 0.82 6.33 -2.91
CA MET A 157 1.11 5.78 -1.57
C MET A 157 2.42 6.30 -0.98
N ASN A 158 3.24 6.98 -1.78
CA ASN A 158 4.51 7.56 -1.35
C ASN A 158 4.37 9.05 -0.95
N LEU A 159 3.29 9.73 -1.37
CA LEU A 159 3.01 11.12 -1.00
C LEU A 159 2.87 11.39 0.51
N PRO A 160 2.34 10.47 1.35
CA PRO A 160 2.29 10.68 2.79
C PRO A 160 3.64 11.01 3.41
N LEU A 161 4.74 10.54 2.83
CA LEU A 161 6.10 10.89 3.29
C LEU A 161 6.38 12.39 3.13
N LEU A 162 5.95 12.98 2.01
CA LEU A 162 6.11 14.41 1.76
C LEU A 162 5.16 15.23 2.64
N PHE A 163 3.92 14.79 2.81
CA PHE A 163 2.99 15.49 3.71
C PHE A 163 3.50 15.48 5.16
N TRP A 164 3.91 14.31 5.68
CA TRP A 164 4.53 14.20 7.00
C TRP A 164 5.78 15.08 7.12
N ALA A 165 6.67 15.07 6.13
CA ALA A 165 7.87 15.91 6.16
C ALA A 165 7.53 17.41 6.19
N SER A 166 6.46 17.82 5.50
CA SER A 166 6.00 19.21 5.54
C SER A 166 5.54 19.63 6.94
N GLU A 167 4.77 18.78 7.62
CA GLU A 167 4.28 19.02 8.98
C GLU A 167 5.43 18.96 10.00
N GLU A 168 6.35 18.01 9.84
CA GLU A 168 7.42 17.74 10.79
C GLU A 168 8.56 18.78 10.74
N SER A 169 8.76 19.44 9.59
CA SER A 169 9.85 20.39 9.38
C SER A 169 9.40 21.84 9.18
N ASP A 170 8.08 22.09 9.17
CA ASP A 170 7.48 23.38 8.79
C ASP A 170 7.92 23.89 7.39
N ASP A 171 8.45 23.02 6.52
CA ASP A 171 8.81 23.36 5.13
C ASP A 171 7.62 23.05 4.18
N PRO A 172 6.90 24.07 3.68
CA PRO A 172 5.73 23.85 2.82
C PRO A 172 6.06 23.28 1.45
N ARG A 173 7.34 23.29 1.03
CA ARG A 173 7.78 22.75 -0.26
C ARG A 173 7.35 21.30 -0.45
N PHE A 174 7.44 20.47 0.59
CA PHE A 174 7.05 19.07 0.50
C PHE A 174 5.55 18.91 0.21
N LYS A 175 4.70 19.68 0.91
CA LYS A 175 3.26 19.71 0.64
C LYS A 175 2.94 20.22 -0.77
N HIS A 176 3.62 21.26 -1.24
CA HIS A 176 3.42 21.77 -2.61
C HIS A 176 3.71 20.70 -3.68
N ILE A 177 4.82 19.96 -3.53
CA ILE A 177 5.18 18.85 -4.43
C ILE A 177 4.12 17.76 -4.38
N ALA A 178 3.70 17.34 -3.18
CA ALA A 178 2.71 16.28 -3.01
C ALA A 178 1.35 16.65 -3.61
N VAL A 179 0.87 17.87 -3.38
CA VAL A 179 -0.38 18.40 -3.97
C VAL A 179 -0.30 18.46 -5.49
N ALA A 180 0.82 18.98 -6.04
CA ALA A 180 1.00 19.07 -7.48
C ALA A 180 1.00 17.68 -8.15
N HIS A 181 1.63 16.69 -7.52
CA HIS A 181 1.62 15.31 -8.00
C HIS A 181 0.23 14.68 -7.90
N ALA A 182 -0.48 14.86 -6.78
CA ALA A 182 -1.83 14.35 -6.63
C ALA A 182 -2.79 14.96 -7.67
N ASP A 183 -2.65 16.25 -7.97
CA ASP A 183 -3.43 16.93 -9.00
C ASP A 183 -3.10 16.42 -10.42
N MET A 184 -1.84 16.08 -10.69
CA MET A 184 -1.45 15.40 -11.92
C MET A 184 -2.13 14.03 -12.02
N VAL A 185 -2.14 13.23 -10.94
CA VAL A 185 -2.82 11.92 -10.92
C VAL A 185 -4.31 12.05 -11.20
N LEU A 186 -4.99 13.05 -10.62
CA LEU A 186 -6.40 13.34 -10.93
C LEU A 186 -6.66 13.60 -12.42
N ARG A 187 -5.76 14.32 -13.09
CA ARG A 187 -5.92 14.69 -14.51
C ARG A 187 -5.55 13.58 -15.48
N SER A 188 -4.53 12.79 -15.14
CA SER A 188 -3.86 11.92 -16.12
C SER A 188 -4.04 10.42 -15.83
N PHE A 189 -4.27 10.00 -14.59
CA PHE A 189 -4.35 8.59 -14.23
C PHE A 189 -5.78 8.10 -14.03
N ILE A 190 -6.62 8.88 -13.34
CA ILE A 190 -7.98 8.48 -12.99
C ILE A 190 -8.93 8.81 -14.15
N ARG A 191 -9.61 7.78 -14.66
CA ARG A 191 -10.58 7.91 -15.75
C ARG A 191 -11.96 8.28 -15.21
N GLY A 192 -12.84 8.78 -16.08
CA GLY A 192 -14.19 9.21 -15.71
C GLY A 192 -15.10 8.13 -15.13
N ASP A 193 -14.79 6.85 -15.35
CA ASP A 193 -15.51 5.70 -14.78
C ASP A 193 -14.96 5.23 -13.42
N GLY A 194 -13.92 5.90 -12.90
CA GLY A 194 -13.23 5.53 -11.66
C GLY A 194 -12.13 4.48 -11.84
N SER A 195 -11.95 3.92 -13.04
CA SER A 195 -10.80 3.07 -13.34
C SER A 195 -9.51 3.88 -13.49
N VAL A 196 -8.38 3.28 -13.18
CA VAL A 196 -7.08 3.97 -13.12
C VAL A 196 -6.04 3.37 -14.06
N HIS A 197 -5.28 4.21 -14.76
CA HIS A 197 -4.09 3.80 -15.51
C HIS A 197 -2.97 3.37 -14.56
N HIS A 198 -2.18 2.37 -14.95
CA HIS A 198 -1.01 2.00 -14.15
C HIS A 198 0.15 2.99 -14.36
N ILE A 199 0.53 3.22 -15.61
CA ILE A 199 1.69 4.03 -15.99
C ILE A 199 1.26 5.13 -16.95
N VAL A 200 1.70 6.35 -16.67
CA VAL A 200 1.62 7.49 -17.59
C VAL A 200 3.05 7.94 -17.91
N ILE A 201 3.32 8.08 -19.20
CA ILE A 201 4.61 8.54 -19.71
C ILE A 201 4.42 9.95 -20.24
N PHE A 202 5.13 10.89 -19.64
CA PHE A 202 5.13 12.30 -19.96
C PHE A 202 6.38 12.70 -20.75
N ASP A 203 6.29 13.73 -21.56
CA ASP A 203 7.46 14.47 -22.02
C ASP A 203 8.06 15.19 -20.78
N PRO A 204 9.33 14.92 -20.43
CA PRO A 204 9.93 15.47 -19.21
C PRO A 204 10.24 16.98 -19.28
N GLU A 205 10.28 17.57 -20.48
CA GLU A 205 10.55 18.99 -20.69
C GLU A 205 9.25 19.81 -20.75
N THR A 206 8.21 19.28 -21.40
CA THR A 206 6.93 19.99 -21.58
C THR A 206 5.88 19.62 -20.54
N GLY A 207 5.95 18.41 -19.98
CA GLY A 207 4.94 17.86 -19.08
C GLY A 207 3.70 17.28 -19.76
N GLU A 208 3.67 17.23 -21.10
CA GLU A 208 2.55 16.66 -21.85
C GLU A 208 2.52 15.13 -21.76
N VAL A 209 1.32 14.53 -21.75
CA VAL A 209 1.18 13.06 -21.79
C VAL A 209 1.56 12.56 -23.18
N GLU A 210 2.60 11.72 -23.26
CA GLU A 210 2.98 11.04 -24.51
C GLU A 210 2.13 9.80 -24.73
N ARG A 211 2.02 8.93 -23.72
CA ARG A 211 1.27 7.66 -23.81
C ARG A 211 1.00 7.03 -22.46
N TYR A 212 0.16 6.01 -22.50
CA TYR A 212 -0.14 5.12 -21.38
C TYR A 212 0.53 3.75 -21.62
N ASP A 213 1.02 3.13 -20.55
CA ASP A 213 1.58 1.78 -20.58
C ASP A 213 0.84 0.87 -19.59
N GLY A 214 0.73 -0.42 -19.94
CA GLY A 214 0.06 -1.41 -19.10
C GLY A 214 0.90 -1.79 -17.89
N GLY A 215 2.24 -1.82 -18.03
CA GLY A 215 3.15 -2.33 -17.01
C GLY A 215 2.71 -3.69 -16.48
N GLN A 216 2.27 -3.72 -15.22
CA GLN A 216 1.76 -4.92 -14.53
C GLN A 216 0.29 -5.24 -14.79
N GLY A 217 -0.47 -4.38 -15.46
CA GLY A 217 -1.84 -4.61 -15.90
C GLY A 217 -1.92 -5.37 -17.21
N PHE A 218 -3.12 -5.87 -17.54
CA PHE A 218 -3.37 -6.61 -18.78
C PHE A 218 -3.10 -5.81 -20.05
N ALA A 219 -3.43 -4.52 -20.06
CA ALA A 219 -3.21 -3.62 -21.19
C ALA A 219 -3.14 -2.16 -20.70
N PRO A 220 -2.64 -1.20 -21.52
CA PRO A 220 -2.62 0.22 -21.14
C PRO A 220 -3.99 0.81 -20.74
N GLN A 221 -5.07 0.23 -21.27
CA GLN A 221 -6.46 0.63 -21.01
C GLN A 221 -7.22 -0.35 -20.09
N SER A 222 -6.54 -1.38 -19.58
CA SER A 222 -7.11 -2.29 -18.58
C SER A 222 -7.16 -1.64 -17.21
N SER A 223 -7.56 -2.41 -16.21
CA SER A 223 -7.78 -1.92 -14.85
C SER A 223 -7.15 -2.88 -13.85
N TRP A 224 -5.82 -2.80 -13.76
CA TRP A 224 -5.02 -3.55 -12.80
C TRP A 224 -5.50 -3.30 -11.36
N SER A 225 -5.86 -4.37 -10.66
CA SER A 225 -6.57 -4.29 -9.38
C SER A 225 -5.76 -3.60 -8.29
N ARG A 226 -4.47 -3.90 -8.17
CA ARG A 226 -3.59 -3.27 -7.19
C ARG A 226 -3.34 -1.80 -7.49
N GLY A 227 -3.31 -1.41 -8.76
CA GLY A 227 -3.26 0.00 -9.15
C GLY A 227 -4.51 0.77 -8.75
N GLN A 228 -5.70 0.15 -8.86
CA GLN A 228 -6.94 0.73 -8.31
C GLN A 228 -6.86 0.89 -6.79
N ALA A 229 -6.34 -0.12 -6.10
CA ALA A 229 -6.21 -0.09 -4.65
C ALA A 229 -5.26 1.02 -4.17
N TRP A 230 -4.10 1.20 -4.82
CA TRP A 230 -3.18 2.31 -4.53
C TRP A 230 -3.77 3.68 -4.80
N ALA A 231 -4.54 3.84 -5.88
CA ALA A 231 -5.20 5.10 -6.17
C ALA A 231 -6.28 5.43 -5.12
N LEU A 232 -7.10 4.44 -4.77
CA LEU A 232 -8.14 4.56 -3.75
C LEU A 232 -7.54 4.99 -2.41
N TYR A 233 -6.55 4.25 -1.93
CA TYR A 233 -5.96 4.50 -0.63
C TYR A 233 -5.12 5.79 -0.65
N GLY A 234 -4.26 5.98 -1.65
CA GLY A 234 -3.43 7.18 -1.73
C GLY A 234 -4.22 8.49 -1.91
N MET A 235 -5.37 8.48 -2.60
CA MET A 235 -6.26 9.65 -2.67
C MET A 235 -6.96 9.93 -1.34
N SER A 236 -7.33 8.88 -0.60
CA SER A 236 -7.83 9.01 0.78
C SER A 236 -6.76 9.64 1.69
N CYS A 237 -5.50 9.22 1.57
CA CYS A 237 -4.39 9.84 2.30
C CYS A 237 -4.19 11.31 1.91
N ALA A 238 -4.21 11.64 0.61
CA ALA A 238 -4.11 13.02 0.14
C ALA A 238 -5.23 13.91 0.70
N TYR A 239 -6.47 13.41 0.78
CA TYR A 239 -7.54 14.13 1.46
C TYR A 239 -7.25 14.33 2.95
N ARG A 240 -6.79 13.29 3.66
CA ARG A 240 -6.49 13.37 5.10
C ARG A 240 -5.53 14.52 5.43
N TYR A 241 -4.49 14.70 4.63
CA TYR A 241 -3.45 15.74 4.86
C TYR A 241 -3.82 17.14 4.32
N THR A 242 -4.79 17.24 3.42
CA THR A 242 -5.10 18.52 2.74
C THR A 242 -6.48 19.07 3.07
N GLY A 243 -7.44 18.22 3.42
CA GLY A 243 -8.86 18.55 3.55
C GLY A 243 -9.55 18.86 2.22
N GLU A 244 -8.88 18.66 1.08
CA GLU A 244 -9.38 19.10 -0.21
C GLU A 244 -10.33 18.08 -0.85
N ALA A 245 -11.60 18.46 -0.97
CA ALA A 245 -12.69 17.57 -1.40
C ALA A 245 -12.45 16.87 -2.76
N ARG A 246 -11.61 17.44 -3.65
CA ARG A 246 -11.27 16.81 -4.93
C ARG A 246 -10.59 15.44 -4.75
N TYR A 247 -9.74 15.28 -3.74
CA TYR A 247 -9.08 14.00 -3.47
C TYR A 247 -10.05 12.99 -2.86
N LEU A 248 -10.91 13.41 -1.93
CA LEU A 248 -11.96 12.54 -1.39
C LEU A 248 -12.92 12.06 -2.48
N ASN A 249 -13.36 12.95 -3.36
CA ASN A 249 -14.23 12.58 -4.48
C ASN A 249 -13.57 11.58 -5.43
N ALA A 250 -12.27 11.73 -5.69
CA ALA A 250 -11.51 10.76 -6.47
C ALA A 250 -11.38 9.41 -5.76
N ALA A 251 -11.03 9.41 -4.47
CA ALA A 251 -10.96 8.20 -3.64
C ALA A 251 -12.31 7.44 -3.66
N LYS A 252 -13.43 8.16 -3.52
CA LYS A 252 -14.79 7.60 -3.61
C LYS A 252 -15.09 7.04 -5.01
N GLY A 253 -14.72 7.75 -6.07
CA GLY A 253 -14.91 7.30 -7.44
C GLY A 253 -14.18 5.99 -7.74
N VAL A 254 -12.90 5.91 -7.38
CA VAL A 254 -12.10 4.68 -7.51
C VAL A 254 -12.64 3.57 -6.61
N ALA A 255 -13.06 3.89 -5.38
CA ALA A 255 -13.69 2.93 -4.48
C ALA A 255 -14.98 2.34 -5.04
N HIS A 256 -15.85 3.15 -5.62
CA HIS A 256 -17.08 2.66 -6.24
C HIS A 256 -16.78 1.71 -7.41
N TYR A 257 -15.82 2.07 -8.27
CA TYR A 257 -15.36 1.19 -9.34
C TYR A 257 -14.84 -0.14 -8.78
N PHE A 258 -13.90 -0.08 -7.82
CA PHE A 258 -13.30 -1.27 -7.21
C PHE A 258 -14.35 -2.19 -6.60
N ILE A 259 -15.26 -1.64 -5.77
CA ILE A 259 -16.33 -2.41 -5.12
C ILE A 259 -17.27 -3.05 -6.16
N SER A 260 -17.59 -2.32 -7.23
CA SER A 260 -18.49 -2.83 -8.29
C SER A 260 -17.85 -3.93 -9.14
N ALA A 261 -16.51 -3.97 -9.21
CA ALA A 261 -15.76 -4.92 -10.02
C ALA A 261 -15.23 -6.13 -9.22
N LEU A 262 -15.50 -6.20 -7.92
CA LEU A 262 -15.18 -7.38 -7.10
C LEU A 262 -15.91 -8.62 -7.63
N ALA A 263 -15.25 -9.77 -7.51
CA ALA A 263 -15.87 -11.05 -7.82
C ALA A 263 -16.83 -11.50 -6.71
N GLU A 264 -17.47 -12.66 -6.90
CA GLU A 264 -18.52 -13.17 -6.01
C GLU A 264 -18.05 -13.39 -4.56
N ASP A 265 -16.75 -13.61 -4.35
CA ASP A 265 -16.14 -13.82 -3.04
C ASP A 265 -15.51 -12.55 -2.45
N ASP A 266 -15.80 -11.37 -3.01
CA ASP A 266 -15.26 -10.07 -2.60
C ASP A 266 -13.72 -9.94 -2.70
N VAL A 267 -13.03 -10.81 -3.47
CA VAL A 267 -11.58 -10.68 -3.76
C VAL A 267 -11.38 -10.40 -5.26
N PRO A 268 -10.65 -9.34 -5.64
CA PRO A 268 -10.50 -8.99 -7.04
C PRO A 268 -9.64 -10.03 -7.79
N HIS A 269 -9.93 -10.20 -9.08
CA HIS A 269 -8.93 -10.73 -10.00
C HIS A 269 -7.76 -9.75 -10.14
N TRP A 270 -6.60 -10.23 -10.57
CA TRP A 270 -5.40 -9.41 -10.72
C TRP A 270 -5.62 -8.17 -11.62
N ASP A 271 -6.50 -8.25 -12.61
CA ASP A 271 -6.96 -7.12 -13.43
C ASP A 271 -8.47 -7.27 -13.72
N PHE A 272 -9.23 -6.20 -13.51
CA PHE A 272 -10.69 -6.18 -13.68
C PHE A 272 -11.14 -6.27 -15.15
N ARG A 273 -10.21 -6.17 -16.11
CA ARG A 273 -10.46 -6.19 -17.55
C ARG A 273 -9.57 -7.18 -18.30
N ALA A 274 -9.05 -8.20 -17.62
CA ALA A 274 -8.16 -9.21 -18.21
C ALA A 274 -8.84 -10.03 -19.32
N ALA A 275 -10.13 -10.32 -19.18
CA ALA A 275 -10.91 -11.10 -20.14
C ALA A 275 -12.40 -10.75 -20.03
N THR A 276 -13.18 -11.17 -21.04
CA THR A 276 -14.65 -11.07 -21.00
C THR A 276 -15.24 -11.93 -19.89
N ASP A 277 -14.63 -13.09 -19.64
CA ASP A 277 -14.92 -13.99 -18.54
C ASP A 277 -13.67 -14.11 -17.68
N LEU A 278 -13.76 -13.73 -16.41
CA LEU A 278 -12.63 -13.72 -15.47
C LEU A 278 -12.53 -15.01 -14.65
N THR A 279 -13.42 -15.99 -14.84
CA THR A 279 -13.51 -17.20 -14.01
C THR A 279 -12.16 -17.91 -13.79
N ASP A 280 -11.31 -17.97 -14.82
CA ASP A 280 -10.00 -18.63 -14.77
C ASP A 280 -8.82 -17.67 -14.50
N GLU A 281 -9.06 -16.36 -14.36
CA GLU A 281 -8.00 -15.39 -14.08
C GLU A 281 -7.62 -15.39 -12.59
N PRO A 282 -6.32 -15.32 -12.25
CA PRO A 282 -5.90 -15.41 -10.86
C PRO A 282 -6.37 -14.21 -10.03
N ARG A 283 -6.52 -14.45 -8.73
CA ARG A 283 -6.87 -13.44 -7.74
C ARG A 283 -5.67 -12.53 -7.44
N ASP A 284 -5.95 -11.41 -6.79
CA ASP A 284 -4.91 -10.62 -6.13
C ASP A 284 -5.34 -10.19 -4.72
N THR A 285 -4.99 -11.01 -3.73
CA THR A 285 -5.29 -10.73 -2.32
C THR A 285 -4.56 -9.50 -1.78
N SER A 286 -3.45 -9.10 -2.40
CA SER A 286 -2.73 -7.86 -2.02
C SER A 286 -3.48 -6.59 -2.43
N ALA A 287 -4.16 -6.61 -3.58
CA ALA A 287 -5.07 -5.54 -3.98
C ALA A 287 -6.28 -5.46 -3.04
N ALA A 288 -6.85 -6.61 -2.67
CA ALA A 288 -7.97 -6.68 -1.75
C ALA A 288 -7.61 -6.10 -0.36
N SER A 289 -6.48 -6.53 0.23
CA SER A 289 -6.09 -6.07 1.56
C SER A 289 -5.76 -4.58 1.59
N CYS A 290 -5.08 -4.06 0.56
CA CYS A 290 -4.87 -2.62 0.40
C CYS A 290 -6.21 -1.87 0.32
N ALA A 291 -7.10 -2.29 -0.56
CA ALA A 291 -8.38 -1.62 -0.74
C ALA A 291 -9.21 -1.65 0.54
N ALA A 292 -9.20 -2.75 1.29
CA ALA A 292 -9.88 -2.84 2.58
C ALA A 292 -9.37 -1.77 3.56
N SER A 293 -8.05 -1.56 3.65
CA SER A 293 -7.48 -0.50 4.50
C SER A 293 -7.89 0.90 4.04
N GLY A 294 -7.79 1.18 2.73
CA GLY A 294 -8.21 2.48 2.18
C GLY A 294 -9.71 2.75 2.33
N LEU A 295 -10.55 1.73 2.21
CA LEU A 295 -12.01 1.82 2.42
C LEU A 295 -12.37 2.15 3.87
N ILE A 296 -11.62 1.62 4.84
CA ILE A 296 -11.78 1.98 6.26
C ILE A 296 -11.47 3.47 6.45
N ASP A 297 -10.44 3.98 5.78
CA ASP A 297 -10.08 5.40 5.87
C ASP A 297 -11.13 6.29 5.24
N ILE A 298 -11.63 5.96 4.04
CA ILE A 298 -12.71 6.72 3.39
C ILE A 298 -13.94 6.74 4.30
N ALA A 299 -14.28 5.62 4.94
CA ALA A 299 -15.39 5.57 5.88
C ALA A 299 -15.24 6.54 7.06
N SER A 300 -14.01 6.78 7.52
CA SER A 300 -13.72 7.75 8.59
C SER A 300 -13.79 9.22 8.14
N GLN A 301 -13.77 9.45 6.82
CA GLN A 301 -13.65 10.77 6.20
C GLN A 301 -14.98 11.33 5.66
N VAL A 302 -16.03 10.49 5.61
CA VAL A 302 -17.35 10.84 5.07
C VAL A 302 -18.42 10.86 6.16
N ALA A 303 -19.59 11.40 5.83
CA ALA A 303 -20.75 11.38 6.72
C ALA A 303 -21.20 9.93 7.02
N PRO A 304 -21.79 9.66 8.21
CA PRO A 304 -22.19 8.31 8.62
C PRO A 304 -23.08 7.56 7.63
N GLU A 305 -23.91 8.28 6.88
CA GLU A 305 -24.82 7.73 5.87
C GLU A 305 -24.06 7.10 4.70
N GLU A 306 -22.93 7.71 4.32
CA GLU A 306 -22.03 7.21 3.26
C GLU A 306 -21.04 6.17 3.79
N ALA A 307 -20.55 6.35 5.02
CA ALA A 307 -19.53 5.51 5.64
C ALA A 307 -19.90 4.02 5.62
N ALA A 308 -21.19 3.72 5.78
CA ALA A 308 -21.69 2.36 5.82
C ALA A 308 -21.41 1.59 4.51
N LEU A 309 -21.35 2.24 3.35
CA LEU A 309 -21.00 1.56 2.09
C LEU A 309 -19.58 1.00 2.14
N TYR A 310 -18.63 1.84 2.52
CA TYR A 310 -17.21 1.51 2.54
C TYR A 310 -16.87 0.51 3.67
N GLN A 311 -17.45 0.70 4.86
CA GLN A 311 -17.29 -0.24 5.98
C GLN A 311 -17.77 -1.65 5.64
N ARG A 312 -18.89 -1.75 4.91
CA ARG A 312 -19.42 -3.03 4.44
C ARG A 312 -18.50 -3.72 3.46
N ALA A 313 -18.01 -2.99 2.47
CA ALA A 313 -17.07 -3.54 1.49
C ALA A 313 -15.78 -4.02 2.17
N ALA A 314 -15.16 -3.19 3.03
CA ALA A 314 -13.98 -3.58 3.79
C ALA A 314 -14.24 -4.83 4.66
N THR A 315 -15.39 -4.90 5.35
CA THR A 315 -15.79 -6.07 6.16
C THR A 315 -15.88 -7.35 5.33
N ARG A 316 -16.49 -7.29 4.14
CA ARG A 316 -16.63 -8.47 3.28
C ARG A 316 -15.28 -8.94 2.73
N ILE A 317 -14.44 -8.01 2.27
CA ILE A 317 -13.09 -8.30 1.81
C ILE A 317 -12.29 -8.98 2.94
N LEU A 318 -12.27 -8.39 4.14
CA LEU A 318 -11.55 -8.95 5.29
C LEU A 318 -12.05 -10.35 5.65
N ARG A 319 -13.37 -10.58 5.70
CA ARG A 319 -13.93 -11.92 5.93
C ARG A 319 -13.47 -12.92 4.89
N SER A 320 -13.50 -12.55 3.61
CA SER A 320 -13.06 -13.46 2.54
C SER A 320 -11.57 -13.76 2.64
N LEU A 321 -10.73 -12.75 2.84
CA LEU A 321 -9.30 -12.90 3.05
C LEU A 321 -9.00 -13.84 4.23
N SER A 322 -9.60 -13.59 5.39
CA SER A 322 -9.36 -14.37 6.59
C SER A 322 -9.83 -15.81 6.48
N ASN A 323 -10.99 -16.06 5.85
CA ASN A 323 -11.61 -17.38 5.83
C ASN A 323 -11.17 -18.25 4.66
N ASN A 324 -10.88 -17.66 3.50
CA ASN A 324 -10.66 -18.39 2.25
C ASN A 324 -9.21 -18.30 1.74
N TYR A 325 -8.50 -17.22 2.08
CA TYR A 325 -7.19 -16.94 1.50
C TYR A 325 -6.06 -16.89 2.54
N SER A 326 -6.35 -17.06 3.83
CA SER A 326 -5.32 -16.97 4.87
C SER A 326 -4.60 -18.29 5.12
N ALA A 327 -3.33 -18.19 5.49
CA ALA A 327 -2.49 -19.27 5.99
C ALA A 327 -2.19 -19.11 7.50
N LEU A 328 -3.06 -18.38 8.21
CA LEU A 328 -2.94 -18.10 9.65
C LEU A 328 -2.82 -19.38 10.50
N ASP A 329 -3.52 -20.44 10.12
CA ASP A 329 -3.51 -21.75 10.81
C ASP A 329 -2.53 -22.76 10.20
N LYS A 330 -1.68 -22.35 9.25
CA LYS A 330 -0.74 -23.23 8.53
C LYS A 330 0.69 -22.95 8.97
N PRO A 331 1.25 -23.63 9.98
CA PRO A 331 2.59 -23.33 10.50
C PRO A 331 3.70 -23.52 9.46
N GLU A 332 3.48 -24.33 8.43
CA GLU A 332 4.44 -24.56 7.34
C GLU A 332 4.50 -23.40 6.32
N TYR A 333 3.67 -22.37 6.47
CA TYR A 333 3.67 -21.15 5.66
C TYR A 333 4.09 -19.94 6.50
N GLU A 334 5.08 -19.18 6.03
CA GLU A 334 5.51 -17.91 6.60
C GLU A 334 4.54 -16.78 6.22
N GLY A 335 4.00 -16.77 4.99
CA GLY A 335 3.02 -15.77 4.53
C GLY A 335 1.67 -15.86 5.23
N ILE A 336 0.99 -14.72 5.41
CA ILE A 336 -0.34 -14.63 6.02
C ILE A 336 -1.44 -14.81 4.97
N LEU A 337 -1.35 -14.13 3.83
CA LEU A 337 -2.28 -14.27 2.73
C LEU A 337 -1.69 -15.08 1.58
N LEU A 338 -2.51 -15.94 0.97
CA LEU A 338 -2.22 -16.69 -0.24
C LEU A 338 -2.95 -16.06 -1.44
N GLY A 339 -2.66 -16.50 -2.66
CA GLY A 339 -3.46 -16.14 -3.83
C GLY A 339 -3.24 -14.71 -4.35
N ALA A 340 -2.12 -14.07 -3.99
CA ALA A 340 -1.75 -12.78 -4.55
C ALA A 340 -1.08 -12.94 -5.93
N THR A 341 -1.20 -11.91 -6.77
CA THR A 341 -0.58 -11.89 -8.11
C THR A 341 0.31 -10.66 -8.28
N GLY A 342 1.62 -10.88 -8.33
CA GLY A 342 2.63 -9.84 -8.50
C GLY A 342 2.67 -9.27 -9.92
N HIS A 343 3.03 -10.07 -10.93
CA HIS A 343 3.21 -9.56 -12.30
C HIS A 343 2.84 -10.62 -13.35
N LYS A 344 1.53 -10.71 -13.63
CA LYS A 344 0.94 -11.69 -14.55
C LYS A 344 1.42 -11.56 -16.01
N PRO A 345 1.53 -10.35 -16.63
CA PRO A 345 2.03 -10.20 -18.00
C PRO A 345 3.34 -10.90 -18.33
N VAL A 346 4.25 -11.02 -17.35
CA VAL A 346 5.54 -11.72 -17.50
C VAL A 346 5.59 -13.07 -16.79
N ASN A 347 4.43 -13.58 -16.36
CA ASN A 347 4.26 -14.87 -15.70
C ASN A 347 5.08 -15.06 -14.42
N THR A 348 5.13 -14.04 -13.55
CA THR A 348 5.87 -14.10 -12.28
C THR A 348 4.98 -13.78 -11.08
N ASN A 349 5.26 -14.44 -9.95
CA ASN A 349 4.59 -14.24 -8.66
C ASN A 349 3.06 -14.39 -8.75
N ILE A 350 2.57 -15.46 -9.37
CA ILE A 350 1.13 -15.74 -9.51
C ILE A 350 0.72 -16.75 -8.45
N ASN A 351 -0.40 -16.48 -7.75
CA ASN A 351 -0.92 -17.33 -6.68
C ASN A 351 0.08 -17.57 -5.53
N VAL A 352 0.73 -16.49 -5.08
CA VAL A 352 1.77 -16.52 -4.03
C VAL A 352 1.36 -15.67 -2.82
N SER A 353 2.13 -15.71 -1.74
CA SER A 353 2.10 -14.67 -0.70
C SER A 353 3.02 -13.51 -1.06
N LEU A 354 2.60 -12.29 -0.73
CA LEU A 354 3.33 -11.05 -0.98
C LEU A 354 3.38 -10.25 0.31
N ILE A 355 4.57 -9.86 0.77
CA ILE A 355 4.76 -9.21 2.08
C ILE A 355 3.93 -7.92 2.24
N TYR A 356 3.71 -7.18 1.15
CA TYR A 356 2.87 -6.00 1.17
C TYR A 356 1.39 -6.35 1.33
N GLY A 357 0.93 -7.46 0.74
CA GLY A 357 -0.43 -7.95 0.95
C GLY A 357 -0.70 -8.28 2.42
N ASP A 358 0.29 -8.91 3.07
CA ASP A 358 0.28 -9.20 4.50
C ASP A 358 0.26 -7.93 5.35
N TYR A 359 1.10 -6.94 5.01
CA TYR A 359 1.12 -5.64 5.68
C TYR A 359 -0.26 -4.97 5.67
N TYR A 360 -0.88 -4.82 4.49
CA TYR A 360 -2.17 -4.12 4.40
C TYR A 360 -3.31 -4.91 5.05
N TYR A 361 -3.21 -6.24 5.11
CA TYR A 361 -4.17 -7.06 5.83
C TYR A 361 -4.08 -6.82 7.34
N ILE A 362 -2.86 -6.85 7.89
CA ILE A 362 -2.63 -6.54 9.31
C ILE A 362 -3.06 -5.10 9.61
N GLU A 363 -2.73 -4.15 8.75
CA GLU A 363 -3.13 -2.75 8.88
C GLU A 363 -4.66 -2.61 8.94
N ALA A 364 -5.39 -3.24 8.01
CA ALA A 364 -6.84 -3.19 7.97
C ALA A 364 -7.50 -3.87 9.19
N LEU A 365 -6.93 -4.98 9.68
CA LEU A 365 -7.38 -5.60 10.93
C LEU A 365 -7.10 -4.69 12.14
N ALA A 366 -5.91 -4.09 12.22
CA ALA A 366 -5.53 -3.18 13.29
C ALA A 366 -6.46 -1.96 13.33
N LYS A 367 -6.70 -1.31 12.19
CA LYS A 367 -7.67 -0.19 12.07
C LYS A 367 -9.07 -0.60 12.51
N SER A 368 -9.52 -1.80 12.11
CA SER A 368 -10.81 -2.34 12.54
C SER A 368 -10.89 -2.59 14.06
N LYS A 369 -9.74 -2.79 14.73
CA LYS A 369 -9.62 -2.89 16.19
C LYS A 369 -9.45 -1.55 16.90
N GLY A 370 -9.41 -0.43 16.16
CA GLY A 370 -9.23 0.91 16.71
C GLY A 370 -7.79 1.43 16.67
N TRP A 371 -6.88 0.79 15.93
CA TRP A 371 -5.56 1.37 15.66
C TRP A 371 -5.70 2.68 14.90
N SER A 372 -5.12 3.75 15.42
CA SER A 372 -5.34 5.12 14.93
C SER A 372 -4.09 5.79 14.34
N GLN A 373 -2.97 5.09 14.26
CA GLN A 373 -1.78 5.64 13.62
C GLN A 373 -1.98 5.72 12.11
N ASN A 374 -1.42 6.76 11.50
CA ASN A 374 -1.38 6.91 10.04
C ASN A 374 0.06 6.68 9.58
N VAL A 375 0.34 5.47 9.07
CA VAL A 375 1.61 5.19 8.37
C VAL A 375 1.53 5.76 6.96
N PHE A 376 0.51 5.36 6.19
CA PHE A 376 0.17 5.93 4.88
C PHE A 376 -0.95 6.96 5.00
#